data_AF-A0A0D7BAY5-F1
#
_entry.id   AF-A0A0D7BAY5-F1
#
_cell.length_a   1.000
_cell.length_b   1.000
_cell.length_c   1.000
_cell.angle_alpha   90.00
_cell.angle_beta   90.00
_cell.angle_gamma   90.00
#
_symmetry.space_group_name_H-M   'P 1'
#
loop_
_entity.id
_entity.type
_entity.pdbx_description
1 polymer ?
#
loop_
_entity_poly.entity_id
_entity_poly.type
_entity_poly.pdbx_seq_one_letter_code
_entity_poly.pdbx_strand_id
1 'polypeptide(L)'
;MTGPERGKRITPDGVSVLQNFFDSVSTNPTAAQRIKLLRKVQSLPENEDFNLEKLRDWFKRRRKAERAVFALSPDAESHLRSLLKETPNPSKSLIVVWAKLLRTDFDLLHRYVLKWHGSHFPSPEPSSSPEPSTLPVLTLTPGKRPLSSATLKSTPISRAPKPDLSAQPQTSVERASLKITLPSAKQAHKLALIQEIGHRLEDTFVVGKKAPPPLAVDSFTSLTAPYMSKMQNFLSKVEGGDFLKEGWEPSMVRR
;
A
#
# COMPACT_ATOMS: atom_id res chain seq x y z
N MET A 1 24.07 19.97 -42.67
CA MET A 1 22.99 19.68 -41.71
C MET A 1 23.59 18.92 -40.54
N THR A 2 23.95 19.61 -39.46
CA THR A 2 24.45 18.98 -38.23
C THR A 2 23.26 18.41 -37.45
N GLY A 3 23.27 17.08 -37.24
CA GLY A 3 22.22 16.42 -36.47
C GLY A 3 22.16 16.94 -35.02
N PRO A 4 21.03 16.78 -34.32
CA PRO A 4 20.93 17.17 -32.93
C PRO A 4 22.00 16.44 -32.12
N GLU A 5 22.95 17.20 -31.56
CA GLU A 5 23.98 16.62 -30.71
C GLU A 5 23.30 15.94 -29.52
N ARG A 6 23.53 14.64 -29.39
CA ARG A 6 23.05 13.87 -28.24
C ARG A 6 23.79 14.41 -27.03
N GLY A 7 23.12 15.25 -26.25
CA GLY A 7 23.71 15.91 -25.10
C GLY A 7 24.48 14.92 -24.20
N LYS A 8 25.69 15.32 -23.81
CA LYS A 8 26.59 14.53 -22.96
C LYS A 8 25.83 14.00 -21.74
N ARG A 9 25.97 12.70 -21.47
CA ARG A 9 25.33 12.04 -20.32
C ARG A 9 26.01 12.51 -19.03
N ILE A 10 25.23 12.64 -17.97
CA ILE A 10 25.76 12.90 -16.62
C ILE A 10 26.61 11.71 -16.17
N THR A 11 27.73 12.00 -15.50
CA THR A 11 28.61 10.97 -14.92
C THR A 11 27.92 10.17 -13.80
N PRO A 12 28.37 8.94 -13.51
CA PRO A 12 27.84 8.14 -12.40
C PRO A 12 27.92 8.84 -11.04
N ASP A 13 29.00 9.59 -10.80
CA ASP A 13 29.20 10.35 -9.56
C ASP A 13 28.19 11.49 -9.45
N GLY A 14 27.94 12.20 -10.54
CA GLY A 14 26.89 13.21 -10.63
C GLY A 14 25.50 12.61 -10.34
N VAL A 15 25.20 11.44 -10.90
CA VAL A 15 23.95 10.71 -10.60
C VAL A 15 23.85 10.35 -9.13
N SER A 16 24.94 9.90 -8.51
CA SER A 16 24.97 9.52 -7.09
C SER A 16 24.68 10.72 -6.17
N VAL A 17 25.23 11.90 -6.49
CA VAL A 17 24.93 13.15 -5.76
C VAL A 17 23.45 13.53 -5.88
N LEU A 18 22.89 13.45 -7.09
CA LEU A 18 21.46 13.74 -7.32
C LEU A 18 20.55 12.74 -6.61
N GLN A 19 20.91 11.46 -6.64
CA GLN A 19 20.14 10.39 -6.01
C GLN A 19 20.13 10.52 -4.49
N ASN A 20 21.30 10.73 -3.88
CA ASN A 20 21.41 10.94 -2.44
C ASN A 20 20.57 12.15 -2.01
N PHE A 21 20.62 13.27 -2.74
CA PHE A 21 19.78 14.43 -2.44
C PHE A 21 18.28 14.11 -2.56
N PHE A 22 17.88 13.36 -3.58
CA PHE A 22 16.49 12.97 -3.80
C PHE A 22 15.94 12.13 -2.64
N ASP A 23 16.74 11.18 -2.16
CA ASP A 23 16.34 10.23 -1.12
C ASP A 23 16.39 10.83 0.28
N SER A 24 17.37 11.70 0.56
CA SER A 24 17.63 12.24 1.91
C SER A 24 17.05 13.63 2.19
N VAL A 25 16.92 14.49 1.18
CA VAL A 25 16.57 15.90 1.38
C VAL A 25 15.17 16.23 0.86
N SER A 26 14.95 16.08 -0.46
CA SER A 26 13.67 16.44 -1.07
C SER A 26 13.51 15.88 -2.48
N THR A 27 12.33 15.31 -2.74
CA THR A 27 11.89 14.93 -4.09
C THR A 27 11.50 16.12 -4.96
N ASN A 28 11.27 17.30 -4.36
CA ASN A 28 10.89 18.56 -5.02
C ASN A 28 11.79 19.72 -4.51
N PRO A 29 13.03 19.83 -5.02
CA PRO A 29 13.97 20.85 -4.54
C PRO A 29 13.51 22.28 -4.83
N THR A 30 13.69 23.18 -3.86
CA THR A 30 13.46 24.62 -4.02
C THR A 30 14.44 25.25 -5.02
N ALA A 31 14.19 26.49 -5.45
CA ALA A 31 15.11 27.18 -6.36
C ALA A 31 16.53 27.31 -5.77
N ALA A 32 16.63 27.70 -4.49
CA ALA A 32 17.91 27.80 -3.79
C ALA A 32 18.61 26.43 -3.66
N GLN A 33 17.86 25.36 -3.36
CA GLN A 33 18.40 24.00 -3.31
C GLN A 33 18.92 23.54 -4.67
N ARG A 34 18.20 23.84 -5.77
CA ARG A 34 18.63 23.51 -7.13
C ARG A 34 19.94 24.20 -7.52
N ILE A 35 20.11 25.47 -7.17
CA ILE A 35 21.36 26.20 -7.43
C ILE A 35 22.53 25.57 -6.67
N LYS A 36 22.34 25.26 -5.38
CA LYS A 36 23.38 24.59 -4.56
C LYS A 36 23.74 23.21 -5.11
N LEU A 37 22.74 22.42 -5.46
CA LEU A 37 22.92 21.08 -6.00
C LEU A 37 23.61 21.12 -7.37
N LEU A 38 23.26 22.08 -8.23
CA LEU A 38 23.90 22.28 -9.52
C LEU A 38 25.39 22.56 -9.38
N ARG A 39 25.79 23.49 -8.49
CA ARG A 39 27.21 23.77 -8.23
C ARG A 39 27.97 22.53 -7.79
N LYS A 40 27.36 21.69 -6.95
CA LYS A 40 27.96 20.43 -6.47
C LYS A 40 28.13 19.39 -7.59
N VAL A 41 27.22 19.35 -8.56
CA VAL A 41 27.36 18.45 -9.72
C VAL A 41 28.39 19.00 -10.72
N GLN A 42 28.42 20.31 -10.95
CA GLN A 42 29.37 20.96 -11.86
C GLN A 42 30.81 20.96 -11.34
N SER A 43 31.02 20.82 -10.02
CA SER A 43 32.38 20.66 -9.46
C SER A 43 33.00 19.29 -9.72
N LEU A 44 32.24 18.33 -10.25
CA LEU A 44 32.74 17.01 -10.62
C LEU A 44 33.27 17.04 -12.07
N PRO A 45 34.38 16.32 -12.37
CA PRO A 45 34.93 16.29 -13.72
C PRO A 45 33.89 15.78 -14.72
N GLU A 46 33.90 16.34 -15.93
CA GLU A 46 33.04 15.98 -17.07
C GLU A 46 31.56 16.39 -17.00
N ASN A 47 31.13 17.10 -15.95
CA ASN A 47 29.75 17.58 -15.78
C ASN A 47 29.60 19.11 -15.89
N GLU A 48 30.57 19.79 -16.49
CA GLU A 48 30.61 21.26 -16.61
C GLU A 48 29.39 21.78 -17.39
N ASP A 49 28.99 21.05 -18.43
CA ASP A 49 27.83 21.34 -19.28
C ASP A 49 26.49 20.96 -18.65
N PHE A 50 26.48 20.47 -17.40
CA PHE A 50 25.25 20.18 -16.68
C PHE A 50 24.63 21.51 -16.23
N ASN A 51 23.35 21.72 -16.55
CA ASN A 51 22.66 22.99 -16.30
C ASN A 51 21.35 22.78 -15.52
N LEU A 52 20.68 23.89 -15.16
CA LEU A 52 19.42 23.83 -14.40
C LEU A 52 18.29 23.09 -15.11
N GLU A 53 18.26 23.11 -16.46
CA GLU A 53 17.23 22.41 -17.23
C GLU A 53 17.41 20.90 -17.16
N LYS A 54 18.64 20.42 -17.39
CA LYS A 54 19.00 18.99 -17.24
C LYS A 54 18.72 18.50 -15.82
N LEU A 55 19.01 19.33 -14.80
CA LEU A 55 18.68 19.04 -13.41
C LEU A 55 17.16 18.89 -13.20
N ARG A 56 16.36 19.86 -13.68
CA ARG A 56 14.89 19.80 -13.61
C ARG A 56 14.34 18.54 -14.28
N ASP A 57 14.84 18.22 -15.46
CA ASP A 57 14.39 17.08 -16.23
C ASP A 57 14.81 15.74 -15.61
N TRP A 58 15.98 15.69 -14.96
CA TRP A 58 16.38 14.55 -14.15
C TRP A 58 15.39 14.29 -13.02
N PHE A 59 15.05 15.32 -12.21
CA PHE A 59 14.07 15.18 -11.11
C PHE A 59 12.68 14.82 -11.64
N LYS A 60 12.25 15.39 -12.77
CA LYS A 60 10.97 15.04 -13.42
C LYS A 60 10.94 13.57 -13.82
N ARG A 61 12.01 13.07 -14.46
CA ARG A 61 12.13 11.66 -14.85
C ARG A 61 12.20 10.76 -13.62
N ARG A 62 12.95 11.13 -12.58
CA ARG A 62 13.08 10.35 -11.35
C ARG A 62 11.74 10.21 -10.62
N ARG A 63 10.98 11.30 -10.45
CA ARG A 63 9.62 11.26 -9.90
C ARG A 63 8.67 10.41 -10.76
N LYS A 64 8.79 10.46 -12.08
CA LYS A 64 7.98 9.61 -12.98
C LYS A 64 8.35 8.13 -12.81
N ALA A 65 9.65 7.81 -12.71
CA ALA A 65 10.13 6.45 -12.49
C ALA A 65 9.68 5.93 -11.12
N GLU A 66 9.82 6.71 -10.06
CA GLU A 66 9.28 6.40 -8.73
C GLU A 66 7.78 6.12 -8.81
N ARG A 67 6.98 6.98 -9.45
CA ARG A 67 5.55 6.73 -9.63
C ARG A 67 5.25 5.45 -10.41
N ALA A 68 6.11 5.06 -11.35
CA ALA A 68 5.96 3.84 -12.12
C ALA A 68 6.34 2.60 -11.29
N VAL A 69 7.40 2.68 -10.48
CA VAL A 69 7.78 1.64 -9.51
C VAL A 69 6.67 1.46 -8.47
N PHE A 70 6.01 2.55 -8.08
CA PHE A 70 4.88 2.53 -7.16
C PHE A 70 3.51 2.38 -7.83
N ALA A 71 3.46 2.11 -9.13
CA ALA A 71 2.19 1.85 -9.80
C ALA A 71 1.82 0.38 -9.57
N LEU A 72 0.81 0.16 -8.72
CA LEU A 72 0.13 -1.12 -8.65
C LEU A 72 -0.42 -1.47 -10.05
N SER A 73 -0.47 -2.77 -10.37
CA SER A 73 -1.23 -3.23 -11.53
C SER A 73 -2.66 -2.65 -11.46
N PRO A 74 -3.24 -2.17 -12.57
CA PRO A 74 -4.59 -1.59 -12.56
C PRO A 74 -5.63 -2.56 -12.01
N ASP A 75 -5.42 -3.87 -12.23
CA ASP A 75 -6.27 -4.92 -11.68
C ASP A 75 -6.10 -5.04 -10.15
N ALA A 76 -4.86 -5.04 -9.65
CA ALA A 76 -4.57 -5.05 -8.22
C ALA A 76 -5.11 -3.80 -7.51
N GLU A 77 -5.02 -2.64 -8.16
CA GLU A 77 -5.58 -1.40 -7.63
C GLU A 77 -7.11 -1.47 -7.51
N SER A 78 -7.79 -2.02 -8.52
CA SER A 78 -9.25 -2.19 -8.51
C SER A 78 -9.70 -3.08 -7.34
N HIS A 79 -9.03 -4.23 -7.16
CA HIS A 79 -9.29 -5.14 -6.05
C HIS A 79 -8.99 -4.49 -4.69
N LEU A 80 -7.86 -3.80 -4.56
CA LEU A 80 -7.49 -3.13 -3.32
C LEU A 80 -8.49 -2.04 -2.93
N ARG A 81 -9.04 -1.29 -3.90
CA ARG A 81 -10.11 -0.32 -3.65
C ARG A 81 -11.39 -0.97 -3.12
N SER A 82 -11.75 -2.15 -3.60
CA SER A 82 -12.89 -2.92 -3.08
C SER A 82 -12.63 -3.37 -1.64
N LEU A 83 -11.44 -3.93 -1.37
CA LEU A 83 -11.04 -4.35 -0.02
C LEU A 83 -11.02 -3.19 0.99
N LEU A 84 -10.54 -2.02 0.58
CA LEU A 84 -10.51 -0.81 1.41
C LEU A 84 -11.90 -0.20 1.65
N LYS A 85 -12.87 -0.42 0.77
CA LYS A 85 -14.27 -0.03 1.03
C LYS A 85 -14.89 -0.90 2.12
N GLU A 86 -14.58 -2.20 2.13
CA GLU A 86 -15.09 -3.14 3.14
C GLU A 86 -14.39 -2.99 4.49
N THR A 87 -13.09 -2.74 4.46
CA THR A 87 -12.25 -2.59 5.66
C THR A 87 -11.39 -1.34 5.53
N PRO A 88 -11.94 -0.16 5.90
CA PRO A 88 -11.24 1.10 5.71
C PRO A 88 -9.92 1.17 6.45
N ASN A 89 -9.81 0.56 7.64
CA ASN A 89 -8.63 0.62 8.49
C ASN A 89 -8.06 -0.79 8.72
N PRO A 90 -7.42 -1.40 7.69
CA PRO A 90 -6.93 -2.76 7.78
C PRO A 90 -5.73 -2.86 8.73
N SER A 91 -5.66 -3.94 9.51
CA SER A 91 -4.48 -4.23 10.33
C SER A 91 -3.25 -4.55 9.47
N LYS A 92 -2.05 -4.41 10.04
CA LYS A 92 -0.80 -4.76 9.33
C LYS A 92 -0.79 -6.21 8.84
N SER A 93 -1.31 -7.15 9.63
CA SER A 93 -1.41 -8.56 9.22
C SER A 93 -2.35 -8.76 8.03
N LEU A 94 -3.48 -8.03 7.99
CA LEU A 94 -4.41 -8.07 6.86
C LEU A 94 -3.77 -7.51 5.58
N ILE A 95 -3.00 -6.42 5.70
CA ILE A 95 -2.22 -5.85 4.59
C ILE A 95 -1.21 -6.88 4.04
N VAL A 96 -0.57 -7.69 4.89
CA VAL A 96 0.31 -8.79 4.43
C VAL A 96 -0.47 -9.83 3.62
N VAL A 97 -1.67 -10.20 4.07
CA VAL A 97 -2.53 -11.13 3.33
C VAL A 97 -2.93 -10.55 1.96
N TRP A 98 -3.31 -9.27 1.92
CA TRP A 98 -3.63 -8.59 0.66
C TRP A 98 -2.44 -8.49 -0.27
N ALA A 99 -1.24 -8.21 0.25
CA ALA A 99 -0.02 -8.17 -0.54
C ALA A 99 0.25 -9.53 -1.21
N LYS A 100 0.12 -10.64 -0.47
CA LYS A 100 0.23 -12.01 -1.01
C LYS A 100 -0.84 -12.30 -2.06
N LEU A 101 -2.10 -11.93 -1.77
CA LEU A 101 -3.24 -12.17 -2.66
C LEU A 101 -3.09 -11.42 -4.00
N LEU A 102 -2.67 -10.17 -3.94
CA LEU A 102 -2.50 -9.28 -5.10
C LEU A 102 -1.14 -9.44 -5.79
N ARG A 103 -0.28 -10.33 -5.27
CA ARG A 103 1.09 -10.58 -5.75
C ARG A 103 1.90 -9.28 -5.85
N THR A 104 1.82 -8.46 -4.81
CA THR A 104 2.48 -7.16 -4.76
C THR A 104 3.31 -7.05 -3.49
N ASP A 105 4.29 -6.15 -3.48
CA ASP A 105 5.12 -5.93 -2.31
C ASP A 105 4.33 -5.32 -1.15
N PHE A 106 4.60 -5.80 0.06
CA PHE A 106 3.98 -5.29 1.29
C PHE A 106 4.21 -3.78 1.47
N ASP A 107 5.44 -3.30 1.27
CA ASP A 107 5.78 -1.89 1.44
C ASP A 107 5.08 -0.98 0.43
N LEU A 108 4.84 -1.50 -0.78
CA LEU A 108 4.08 -0.81 -1.81
C LEU A 108 2.61 -0.68 -1.39
N LEU A 109 2.01 -1.80 -0.98
CA LEU A 109 0.61 -1.85 -0.56
C LEU A 109 0.36 -1.00 0.68
N HIS A 110 1.22 -1.12 1.71
CA HIS A 110 1.14 -0.36 2.95
C HIS A 110 1.22 1.16 2.69
N ARG A 111 2.14 1.61 1.84
CA ARG A 111 2.21 3.02 1.43
C ARG A 111 0.97 3.48 0.66
N TYR A 112 0.41 2.63 -0.19
CA TYR A 112 -0.84 2.93 -0.90
C TYR A 112 -1.99 3.13 0.08
N VAL A 113 -2.14 2.22 1.07
CA VAL A 113 -3.17 2.31 2.11
C VAL A 113 -3.02 3.60 2.91
N LEU A 114 -1.82 3.96 3.36
CA LEU A 114 -1.55 5.23 4.06
C LEU A 114 -1.94 6.46 3.22
N LYS A 115 -1.59 6.46 1.94
CA LYS A 115 -1.96 7.54 1.02
C LYS A 115 -3.47 7.63 0.78
N TRP A 116 -4.13 6.47 0.69
CA TRP A 116 -5.57 6.38 0.53
C TRP A 116 -6.31 6.98 1.73
N HIS A 117 -5.87 6.65 2.96
CA HIS A 117 -6.40 7.25 4.18
C HIS A 117 -6.29 8.77 4.20
N GLY A 118 -5.11 9.32 3.89
CA GLY A 118 -4.91 10.77 3.85
C GLY A 118 -5.76 11.50 2.80
N SER A 119 -6.27 10.78 1.80
CA SER A 119 -7.09 11.34 0.72
C SER A 119 -8.60 11.15 0.92
N HIS A 120 -9.05 10.18 1.73
CA HIS A 120 -10.47 9.81 1.84
C HIS A 120 -11.05 9.98 3.24
N PHE A 121 -10.20 9.96 4.25
CA PHE A 121 -10.58 10.28 5.62
C PHE A 121 -9.81 11.53 6.00
N PRO A 122 -10.34 12.73 5.69
CA PRO A 122 -9.77 13.94 6.27
C PRO A 122 -9.75 13.72 7.78
N SER A 123 -8.55 13.79 8.37
CA SER A 123 -8.40 13.76 9.82
C SER A 123 -9.45 14.72 10.38
N PRO A 124 -10.30 14.31 11.34
CA PRO A 124 -11.28 15.21 11.92
C PRO A 124 -10.55 16.49 12.24
N GLU A 125 -11.03 17.61 11.67
CA GLU A 125 -10.43 18.92 11.92
C GLU A 125 -10.22 19.02 13.42
N PRO A 126 -9.05 19.51 13.88
CA PRO A 126 -8.77 19.63 15.29
C PRO A 126 -9.99 20.32 15.89
N SER A 127 -10.76 19.56 16.67
CA SER A 127 -11.97 20.06 17.26
C SER A 127 -11.48 21.18 18.16
N SER A 128 -11.65 22.42 17.70
CA SER A 128 -11.51 23.60 18.53
C SER A 128 -12.58 23.48 19.58
N SER A 129 -12.26 22.71 20.62
CA SER A 129 -13.02 22.64 21.84
C SER A 129 -13.17 24.08 22.29
N PRO A 130 -14.40 24.60 22.43
CA PRO A 130 -14.58 25.92 23.00
C PRO A 130 -14.02 25.86 24.42
N GLU A 131 -12.93 26.58 24.66
CA GLU A 131 -12.43 26.84 26.01
C GLU A 131 -13.59 27.40 26.84
N PRO A 132 -13.88 26.85 28.04
CA PRO A 132 -14.82 27.48 28.94
C PRO A 132 -14.23 28.80 29.44
N SER A 133 -14.95 29.89 29.11
CA SER A 133 -14.83 31.24 29.63
C SER A 133 -14.25 31.32 31.05
N THR A 134 -13.13 32.03 31.20
CA THR A 134 -12.75 32.61 32.50
C THR A 134 -12.34 34.09 32.33
N LEU A 135 -13.33 34.95 32.60
CA LEU A 135 -13.26 36.33 33.12
C LEU A 135 -12.66 37.50 32.28
N PRO A 136 -13.15 38.74 32.52
CA PRO A 136 -12.96 39.88 31.62
C PRO A 136 -11.72 40.69 32.01
N VAL A 137 -10.82 40.92 31.04
CA VAL A 137 -9.80 41.97 31.15
C VAL A 137 -10.26 43.15 30.30
N LEU A 138 -10.68 44.21 30.97
CA LEU A 138 -10.90 45.53 30.37
C LEU A 138 -9.54 46.10 29.98
N THR A 139 -9.25 46.20 28.69
CA THR A 139 -8.16 47.05 28.19
C THR A 139 -8.69 47.93 27.07
N LEU A 140 -8.95 49.18 27.44
CA LEU A 140 -9.23 50.29 26.54
C LEU A 140 -7.95 50.67 25.80
N THR A 141 -7.93 50.49 24.48
CA THR A 141 -7.05 51.27 23.60
C THR A 141 -7.76 51.60 22.28
N PRO A 142 -8.00 52.89 22.00
CA PRO A 142 -8.55 53.37 20.73
C PRO A 142 -7.43 53.70 19.73
N GLY A 143 -7.55 53.29 18.46
CA GLY A 143 -6.51 53.62 17.49
C GLY A 143 -6.69 53.16 16.04
N LYS A 144 -7.73 53.67 15.37
CA LYS A 144 -7.73 54.07 13.94
C LYS A 144 -7.31 53.07 12.83
N ARG A 145 -8.36 52.63 12.11
CA ARG A 145 -8.52 52.47 10.63
C ARG A 145 -7.55 53.32 9.75
N PRO A 146 -7.23 52.91 8.49
CA PRO A 146 -8.27 52.76 7.45
C PRO A 146 -8.09 51.74 6.31
N LEU A 147 -9.27 51.38 5.78
CA LEU A 147 -9.70 51.18 4.39
C LEU A 147 -8.70 50.74 3.30
N SER A 148 -9.06 49.65 2.62
CA SER A 148 -9.11 49.53 1.14
C SER A 148 -9.93 48.28 0.77
N SER A 149 -11.20 48.41 0.37
CA SER A 149 -11.70 48.45 -1.03
C SER A 149 -11.14 47.32 -1.91
N ALA A 150 -11.91 46.25 -2.10
CA ALA A 150 -12.80 46.03 -3.25
C ALA A 150 -12.07 45.55 -4.52
N THR A 151 -12.42 44.36 -4.99
CA THR A 151 -12.81 44.12 -6.41
C THR A 151 -13.28 42.67 -6.55
N LEU A 152 -14.60 42.54 -6.75
CA LEU A 152 -15.26 41.38 -7.31
C LEU A 152 -14.93 41.32 -8.80
N LYS A 153 -14.49 40.16 -9.30
CA LYS A 153 -14.60 39.81 -10.73
C LYS A 153 -15.28 38.46 -10.84
N SER A 154 -16.59 38.53 -10.95
CA SER A 154 -17.45 37.53 -11.58
C SER A 154 -17.14 37.47 -13.08
N THR A 155 -17.06 36.26 -13.63
CA THR A 155 -17.11 36.03 -15.08
C THR A 155 -18.01 34.83 -15.32
N PRO A 156 -19.21 35.02 -15.89
CA PRO A 156 -20.07 33.94 -16.34
C PRO A 156 -20.20 33.98 -17.88
N ILE A 157 -19.49 33.12 -18.60
CA ILE A 157 -19.61 32.91 -20.05
C ILE A 157 -19.09 31.49 -20.31
N SER A 158 -19.67 30.59 -21.11
CA SER A 158 -20.95 30.46 -21.76
C SER A 158 -21.01 29.00 -22.25
N ARG A 159 -22.23 28.53 -22.43
CA ARG A 159 -22.66 27.17 -22.81
C ARG A 159 -22.52 26.96 -24.32
N ALA A 160 -22.29 25.71 -24.76
CA ALA A 160 -22.87 24.99 -25.91
C ALA A 160 -21.85 24.04 -26.60
N PRO A 161 -22.26 23.17 -27.53
CA PRO A 161 -23.04 21.95 -27.32
C PRO A 161 -22.34 20.68 -27.82
N LYS A 162 -22.86 19.52 -27.40
CA LYS A 162 -22.61 18.19 -27.97
C LYS A 162 -22.94 18.15 -29.47
N PRO A 163 -22.20 17.35 -30.24
CA PRO A 163 -22.78 16.54 -31.30
C PRO A 163 -22.88 15.07 -30.89
N ASP A 164 -24.06 14.55 -31.22
CA ASP A 164 -24.55 13.19 -31.13
C ASP A 164 -24.03 12.34 -32.31
N LEU A 165 -24.24 11.02 -32.20
CA LEU A 165 -24.17 9.99 -33.26
C LEU A 165 -22.80 9.52 -33.76
N SER A 166 -22.39 8.35 -33.28
CA SER A 166 -22.06 7.27 -34.22
C SER A 166 -22.36 5.90 -33.60
N ALA A 167 -23.30 5.21 -34.23
CA ALA A 167 -23.70 3.85 -33.92
C ALA A 167 -22.55 2.88 -34.24
N GLN A 168 -22.25 1.96 -33.32
CA GLN A 168 -21.40 0.81 -33.62
C GLN A 168 -22.08 -0.49 -33.13
N PRO A 169 -22.14 -1.53 -33.98
CA PRO A 169 -22.94 -2.72 -33.74
C PRO A 169 -22.44 -3.57 -32.57
N GLN A 170 -23.38 -3.98 -31.73
CA GLN A 170 -23.19 -4.99 -30.70
C GLN A 170 -22.96 -6.35 -31.37
N THR A 171 -21.72 -6.84 -31.33
CA THR A 171 -21.44 -8.27 -31.48
C THR A 171 -21.40 -8.87 -30.08
N SER A 172 -22.49 -9.55 -29.74
CA SER A 172 -22.63 -10.31 -28.50
C SER A 172 -21.73 -11.54 -28.61
N VAL A 173 -20.59 -11.51 -27.92
CA VAL A 173 -19.79 -12.72 -27.67
C VAL A 173 -20.16 -13.19 -26.28
N GLU A 174 -20.98 -14.24 -26.24
CA GLU A 174 -21.40 -14.97 -25.06
C GLU A 174 -20.18 -15.57 -24.34
N ARG A 175 -19.62 -14.79 -23.39
CA ARG A 175 -18.62 -15.29 -22.45
C ARG A 175 -19.35 -16.10 -21.38
N ALA A 176 -19.15 -17.41 -21.42
CA ALA A 176 -19.48 -18.34 -20.35
C ALA A 176 -19.01 -17.76 -19.00
N SER A 177 -19.98 -17.30 -18.22
CA SER A 177 -19.75 -16.75 -16.89
C SER A 177 -19.52 -17.90 -15.92
N LEU A 178 -18.25 -18.21 -15.64
CA LEU A 178 -17.89 -19.04 -14.50
C LEU A 178 -18.31 -18.29 -13.22
N LYS A 179 -19.41 -18.73 -12.62
CA LYS A 179 -19.87 -18.28 -11.30
C LYS A 179 -18.83 -18.65 -10.26
N ILE A 180 -17.88 -17.74 -10.00
CA ILE A 180 -17.03 -17.81 -8.81
C ILE A 180 -17.94 -17.53 -7.62
N THR A 181 -18.31 -18.59 -6.92
CA THR A 181 -19.19 -18.50 -5.75
C THR A 181 -18.34 -17.95 -4.61
N LEU A 182 -18.60 -16.69 -4.22
CA LEU A 182 -17.93 -16.01 -3.12
C LEU A 182 -18.19 -16.80 -1.82
N PRO A 183 -17.15 -17.21 -1.08
CA PRO A 183 -17.34 -18.01 0.14
C PRO A 183 -18.10 -17.19 1.18
N SER A 184 -19.12 -17.80 1.77
CA SER A 184 -19.91 -17.22 2.85
C SER A 184 -19.01 -16.78 4.01
N ALA A 185 -19.37 -15.70 4.72
CA ALA A 185 -18.60 -15.16 5.86
C ALA A 185 -18.25 -16.22 6.93
N LYS A 186 -19.06 -17.28 7.07
CA LYS A 186 -18.79 -18.40 7.96
C LYS A 186 -17.62 -19.29 7.48
N GLN A 187 -17.44 -19.44 6.17
CA GLN A 187 -16.30 -20.14 5.57
C GLN A 187 -15.03 -19.29 5.62
N ALA A 188 -15.15 -17.96 5.49
CA ALA A 188 -14.02 -17.04 5.63
C ALA A 188 -13.35 -17.15 7.01
N HIS A 189 -14.14 -17.26 8.10
CA HIS A 189 -13.60 -17.46 9.45
C HIS A 189 -12.89 -18.81 9.61
N LYS A 190 -13.41 -19.88 8.99
CA LYS A 190 -12.79 -21.21 9.05
C LYS A 190 -11.46 -21.25 8.29
N LEU A 191 -11.38 -20.54 7.15
CA LEU A 191 -10.13 -20.38 6.39
C LEU A 191 -9.12 -19.47 7.10
N ALA A 192 -9.59 -18.41 7.76
CA ALA A 192 -8.75 -17.54 8.58
C ALA A 192 -8.11 -18.31 9.75
N LEU A 193 -8.88 -19.17 10.43
CA LEU A 193 -8.37 -20.02 11.51
C LEU A 193 -7.30 -21.02 11.00
N ILE A 194 -7.53 -21.63 9.83
CA ILE A 194 -6.56 -22.57 9.22
C ILE A 194 -5.26 -21.83 8.82
N GLN A 195 -5.37 -20.61 8.28
CA GLN A 195 -4.20 -19.80 7.95
C GLN A 195 -3.44 -19.33 9.19
N GLU A 196 -4.13 -19.00 10.28
CA GLU A 196 -3.49 -18.61 11.54
C GLU A 196 -2.74 -19.78 12.20
N ILE A 197 -3.29 -21.01 12.10
CA ILE A 197 -2.57 -22.22 12.52
C ILE A 197 -1.32 -22.45 11.65
N GLY A 198 -1.42 -22.26 10.32
CA GLY A 198 -0.28 -22.36 9.41
C GLY A 198 0.84 -21.37 9.74
N HIS A 199 0.50 -20.11 10.00
CA HIS A 199 1.48 -19.07 10.36
C HIS A 199 2.14 -19.30 11.72
N ARG A 200 1.39 -19.80 12.71
CA ARG A 200 1.99 -20.17 14.01
C ARG A 200 2.96 -21.35 13.92
N LEU A 201 2.75 -22.26 12.97
CA LEU A 201 3.67 -23.37 12.72
C LEU A 201 4.93 -22.91 11.99
N GLU A 202 4.84 -21.95 11.06
CA GLU A 202 6.04 -21.43 10.39
C GLU A 202 6.94 -20.61 11.34
N ASP A 203 6.36 -19.80 12.23
CA ASP A 203 7.14 -19.01 13.21
C ASP A 203 7.88 -19.88 14.24
N THR A 204 7.45 -21.12 14.46
CA THR A 204 8.15 -22.07 15.35
C THR A 204 9.29 -22.83 14.65
N PHE A 205 9.31 -22.87 13.31
CA PHE A 205 10.33 -23.58 12.54
C PHE A 205 11.43 -22.68 11.94
N VAL A 206 11.24 -21.35 11.89
CA VAL A 206 12.28 -20.41 11.40
C VAL A 206 13.13 -19.88 12.56
N VAL A 207 13.86 -20.77 13.24
CA VAL A 207 15.03 -20.35 14.02
C VAL A 207 16.12 -21.41 13.87
N GLY A 208 17.07 -21.14 12.97
CA GLY A 208 18.37 -21.82 12.86
C GLY A 208 19.28 -21.56 14.07
N LYS A 209 18.75 -21.61 15.30
CA LYS A 209 19.54 -21.80 16.51
C LYS A 209 19.60 -23.30 16.72
N LYS A 210 20.81 -23.85 16.83
CA LYS A 210 21.06 -25.22 17.28
C LYS A 210 20.04 -25.60 18.34
N ALA A 211 19.12 -26.50 17.99
CA ALA A 211 18.18 -27.04 18.96
C ALA A 211 18.98 -27.54 20.16
N PRO A 212 18.54 -27.28 21.40
CA PRO A 212 19.15 -27.92 22.56
C PRO A 212 19.17 -29.44 22.33
N PRO A 213 20.22 -30.14 22.78
CA PRO A 213 20.32 -31.60 22.63
C PRO A 213 19.02 -32.25 23.11
N PRO A 214 18.61 -33.37 22.48
CA PRO A 214 17.29 -33.96 22.69
C PRO A 214 17.04 -34.10 24.19
N LEU A 215 15.96 -33.45 24.63
CA LEU A 215 15.39 -33.66 25.95
C LEU A 215 15.29 -35.17 26.19
N ALA A 216 15.67 -35.61 27.39
CA ALA A 216 15.63 -37.01 27.79
C ALA A 216 14.35 -37.70 27.29
N VAL A 217 14.45 -38.96 26.86
CA VAL A 217 13.36 -39.73 26.23
C VAL A 217 12.03 -39.64 27.01
N ASP A 218 12.11 -39.54 28.34
CA ASP A 218 10.97 -39.42 29.24
C ASP A 218 10.21 -38.08 29.09
N SER A 219 10.93 -36.99 28.80
CA SER A 219 10.36 -35.68 28.53
C SER A 219 9.60 -35.66 27.19
N PHE A 220 10.15 -36.30 26.15
CA PHE A 220 9.46 -36.40 24.87
C PHE A 220 8.18 -37.23 24.98
N THR A 221 8.25 -38.34 25.72
CA THR A 221 7.11 -39.24 25.93
C THR A 221 6.00 -38.51 26.71
N SER A 222 6.36 -37.76 27.76
CA SER A 222 5.41 -36.96 28.53
C SER A 222 4.76 -35.83 27.70
N LEU A 223 5.53 -35.20 26.80
CA LEU A 223 5.01 -34.14 25.92
C LEU A 223 4.06 -34.69 24.86
N THR A 224 4.34 -35.88 24.33
CA THR A 224 3.61 -36.47 23.19
C THR A 224 2.47 -37.40 23.59
N ALA A 225 2.50 -38.00 24.79
CA ALA A 225 1.47 -38.90 25.30
C ALA A 225 0.02 -38.37 25.17
N PRO A 226 -0.31 -37.11 25.56
CA PRO A 226 -1.68 -36.62 25.42
C PRO A 226 -2.12 -36.46 23.96
N TYR A 227 -1.19 -36.18 23.04
CA TYR A 227 -1.48 -36.07 21.61
C TYR A 227 -1.66 -37.44 20.97
N MET A 228 -0.80 -38.40 21.32
CA MET A 228 -0.94 -39.80 20.89
C MET A 228 -2.27 -40.39 21.34
N SER A 229 -2.67 -40.16 22.60
CA SER A 229 -3.97 -40.61 23.10
C SER A 229 -5.15 -39.97 22.35
N LYS A 230 -5.08 -38.66 22.05
CA LYS A 230 -6.11 -37.98 21.24
C LYS A 230 -6.18 -38.53 19.82
N MET A 231 -5.04 -38.78 19.19
CA MET A 231 -4.96 -39.33 17.84
C MET A 231 -5.50 -40.75 17.79
N GLN A 232 -5.18 -41.57 18.79
CA GLN A 232 -5.68 -42.94 18.90
C GLN A 232 -7.21 -42.96 19.12
N ASN A 233 -7.73 -42.09 20.00
CA ASN A 233 -9.19 -41.91 20.17
C ASN A 233 -9.88 -41.44 18.89
N PHE A 234 -9.25 -40.55 18.12
CA PHE A 234 -9.78 -40.11 16.83
C PHE A 234 -9.85 -41.28 15.85
N LEU A 235 -8.78 -42.05 15.71
CA LEU A 235 -8.75 -43.23 14.83
C LEU A 235 -9.79 -44.27 15.24
N SER A 236 -9.96 -44.55 16.54
CA SER A 236 -11.00 -45.46 17.02
C SER A 236 -12.42 -44.98 16.69
N LYS A 237 -12.67 -43.66 16.71
CA LYS A 237 -13.97 -43.10 16.28
C LYS A 237 -14.19 -43.18 14.77
N VAL A 238 -13.12 -43.02 13.99
CA VAL A 238 -13.16 -43.21 12.54
C VAL A 238 -13.47 -44.67 12.20
N GLU A 239 -12.77 -45.61 12.83
CA GLU A 239 -12.98 -47.05 12.63
C GLU A 239 -14.34 -47.52 13.17
N GLY A 240 -14.81 -46.95 14.28
CA GLY A 240 -16.12 -47.24 14.87
C GLY A 240 -17.31 -46.67 14.10
N GLY A 241 -17.07 -45.93 13.01
CA GLY A 241 -18.14 -45.40 12.16
C GLY A 241 -18.92 -44.24 12.79
N ASP A 242 -18.43 -43.61 13.86
CA ASP A 242 -19.14 -42.48 14.48
C ASP A 242 -19.28 -41.28 13.52
N PHE A 243 -18.35 -41.14 12.58
CA PHE A 243 -18.39 -40.10 11.55
C PHE A 243 -19.38 -40.38 10.41
N LEU A 244 -19.90 -41.59 10.28
CA LEU A 244 -21.00 -41.88 9.34
C LEU A 244 -22.29 -41.12 9.73
N LYS A 245 -22.49 -40.90 11.04
CA LYS A 245 -23.62 -40.11 11.56
C LYS A 245 -23.54 -38.63 11.14
N GLU A 246 -22.32 -38.13 10.89
CA GLU A 246 -22.08 -36.77 10.40
C GLU A 246 -21.97 -36.68 8.86
N GLY A 247 -22.21 -37.79 8.15
CA GLY A 247 -22.19 -37.83 6.68
C GLY A 247 -20.78 -37.84 6.06
N TRP A 248 -19.74 -38.15 6.84
CA TRP A 248 -18.38 -38.31 6.33
C TRP A 248 -18.17 -39.76 5.94
N GLU A 249 -18.25 -40.07 4.65
CA GLU A 249 -17.94 -41.43 4.18
C GLU A 249 -16.43 -41.70 4.21
N PRO A 250 -15.99 -42.89 4.67
CA PRO A 250 -14.59 -43.31 4.64
C PRO A 250 -13.93 -43.25 3.24
N SER A 251 -14.75 -43.32 2.19
CA SER A 251 -14.33 -43.18 0.78
C SER A 251 -13.71 -41.81 0.48
N MET A 252 -14.00 -40.77 1.26
CA MET A 252 -13.49 -39.41 1.05
C MET A 252 -12.04 -39.20 1.53
N VAL A 253 -11.48 -40.13 2.30
CA VAL A 253 -10.15 -39.98 2.94
C VAL A 253 -9.06 -40.76 2.21
N ARG A 254 -9.41 -41.72 1.34
CA ARG A 254 -8.43 -42.44 0.51
C ARG A 254 -8.13 -41.66 -0.77
N ARG A 255 -6.96 -41.02 -0.83
CA ARG A 255 -6.31 -40.57 -2.06
C ARG A 255 -5.12 -41.45 -2.36
#